data_AF-A0A7S2BXH2-F1
#
_entry.id   AF-A0A7S2BXH2-F1
#
_cell.length_a   1.000
_cell.length_b   1.000
_cell.length_c   1.000
_cell.angle_alpha   90.00
_cell.angle_beta   90.00
_cell.angle_gamma   90.00
#
_symmetry.space_group_name_H-M   'P 1'
#
loop_
_entity.id
_entity.type
_entity.pdbx_description
1 polymer ?
#
loop_
_entity_poly.entity_id
_entity_poly.type
_entity_poly.pdbx_seq_one_letter_code
_entity_poly.pdbx_strand_id
1 'polypeptide(L)'
;KMIRILRILRLLKHARQLRNLIVSLILSFPSLINVSSILLLIFFIFSVLGRNLFANLAYGEAIHEARNFETLGRAALLLFQCLTGDGWSAMMEDALTEEGLGVCHEMLGDCGSVAAVPYFIAFQVIGTFVFLNLVVAVILD
;
A
#
# COMPACT_ATOMS: atom_id res chain seq x y z
N LYS A 1 -8.85 -6.16 -28.98
CA LYS A 1 -9.57 -5.81 -27.74
C LYS A 1 -9.42 -4.32 -27.36
N MET A 2 -8.22 -3.73 -27.47
CA MET A 2 -7.92 -2.31 -27.20
C MET A 2 -8.74 -1.27 -28.01
N ILE A 3 -9.03 -1.52 -29.30
CA ILE A 3 -9.80 -0.61 -30.16
C ILE A 3 -11.25 -0.42 -29.66
N ARG A 4 -11.79 -1.40 -28.93
CA ARG A 4 -13.14 -1.35 -28.34
C ARG A 4 -13.22 -0.31 -27.22
N ILE A 5 -12.14 -0.15 -26.45
CA ILE A 5 -12.01 0.84 -25.36
C ILE A 5 -11.98 2.26 -25.93
N LEU A 6 -11.23 2.50 -27.02
CA LEU A 6 -11.20 3.79 -27.72
C LEU A 6 -12.56 4.22 -28.29
N ARG A 7 -13.41 3.24 -28.67
CA ARG A 7 -14.78 3.48 -29.14
C ARG A 7 -15.68 3.94 -27.98
N ILE A 8 -15.53 3.35 -26.80
CA ILE A 8 -16.26 3.75 -25.58
C ILE A 8 -15.82 5.14 -25.09
N LEU A 9 -14.53 5.45 -25.11
CA LEU A 9 -14.01 6.80 -24.79
C LEU A 9 -14.59 7.87 -25.73
N ARG A 10 -14.90 7.51 -26.99
CA ARG A 10 -15.55 8.41 -27.95
C ARG A 10 -17.02 8.71 -27.59
N LEU A 11 -17.72 7.80 -26.92
CA LEU A 11 -19.08 8.02 -26.39
C LEU A 11 -19.05 8.96 -25.18
N LEU A 12 -18.00 8.92 -24.34
CA LEU A 12 -17.83 9.86 -23.22
C LEU A 12 -17.68 11.32 -23.70
N LYS A 13 -17.15 11.55 -24.92
CA LYS A 13 -17.07 12.89 -25.51
C LYS A 13 -18.44 13.51 -25.82
N HIS A 14 -19.49 12.69 -25.97
CA HIS A 14 -20.85 13.17 -26.27
C HIS A 14 -21.64 13.49 -25.00
N ALA A 15 -21.30 12.87 -23.86
CA ALA A 15 -21.93 13.14 -22.58
C ALA A 15 -21.31 14.39 -21.94
N ARG A 16 -21.92 15.56 -22.19
CA ARG A 16 -21.42 16.88 -21.73
C ARG A 16 -21.19 16.93 -20.21
N GLN A 17 -22.05 16.28 -19.41
CA GLN A 17 -21.89 16.15 -17.96
C GLN A 17 -20.66 15.31 -17.56
N LEU A 18 -20.48 14.14 -18.16
CA LEU A 18 -19.34 13.27 -17.85
C LEU A 18 -18.00 13.90 -18.25
N ARG A 19 -17.99 14.63 -19.38
CA ARG A 19 -16.83 15.43 -19.79
C ARG A 19 -16.47 16.48 -18.74
N ASN A 20 -17.47 17.19 -18.20
CA ASN A 20 -17.22 18.19 -17.17
C ASN A 20 -16.62 17.57 -15.90
N LEU A 21 -17.11 16.40 -15.46
CA LEU A 21 -16.53 15.67 -14.34
C LEU A 21 -15.07 15.25 -14.58
N ILE A 22 -14.78 14.70 -15.77
CA ILE A 22 -13.41 14.30 -16.15
C ILE A 22 -12.48 15.51 -16.19
N VAL A 23 -12.95 16.64 -16.74
CA VAL A 23 -12.16 17.88 -16.80
C VAL A 23 -11.92 18.43 -15.40
N SER A 24 -12.92 18.48 -14.52
CA SER A 24 -12.74 18.84 -13.11
C SER A 24 -11.71 17.95 -12.42
N LEU A 25 -11.79 16.63 -12.60
CA LEU A 25 -10.84 15.69 -12.02
C LEU A 25 -9.40 15.90 -12.50
N ILE A 26 -9.22 16.21 -13.79
CA ILE A 26 -7.90 16.55 -14.36
C ILE A 26 -7.40 17.90 -13.84
N LEU A 27 -8.30 18.87 -13.64
CA LEU A 27 -7.97 20.20 -13.13
C LEU A 27 -7.57 20.18 -11.64
N SER A 28 -8.12 19.27 -10.83
CA SER A 28 -7.71 19.10 -9.43
C SER A 28 -6.39 18.34 -9.28
N PHE A 29 -5.94 17.62 -10.31
CA PHE A 29 -4.73 16.78 -10.27
C PHE A 29 -3.44 17.50 -9.83
N PRO A 30 -3.15 18.74 -10.25
CA PRO A 30 -1.98 19.49 -9.78
C PRO A 30 -1.99 19.73 -8.27
N SER A 31 -3.15 20.03 -7.68
CA SER A 31 -3.29 20.20 -6.22
C SER A 31 -3.00 18.89 -5.47
N LEU A 32 -3.38 17.76 -6.06
CA LEU A 32 -3.19 16.43 -5.46
C LEU A 32 -1.72 16.00 -5.39
N ILE A 33 -0.87 16.48 -6.30
CA ILE A 33 0.54 16.08 -6.36
C ILE A 33 1.26 16.40 -5.04
N ASN A 34 0.96 17.52 -4.39
CA ASN A 34 1.61 17.91 -3.14
C ASN A 34 1.33 16.91 -2.00
N VAL A 35 0.06 16.57 -1.77
CA VAL A 35 -0.34 15.61 -0.72
C VAL A 35 0.09 14.19 -1.09
N SER A 36 -0.06 13.82 -2.36
CA SER A 36 0.37 12.51 -2.88
C SER A 36 1.88 12.31 -2.75
N SER A 37 2.68 13.37 -2.89
CA SER A 37 4.14 13.29 -2.74
C SER A 37 4.54 12.89 -1.30
N ILE A 38 3.81 13.40 -0.30
CA ILE A 38 4.02 13.02 1.11
C ILE A 38 3.65 11.54 1.30
N LEU A 39 2.51 11.10 0.75
CA LEU A 39 2.10 9.69 0.82
C LEU A 39 3.14 8.76 0.17
N LEU A 40 3.65 9.12 -1.00
CA LEU A 40 4.69 8.37 -1.71
C LEU A 40 6.00 8.31 -0.90
N LEU A 41 6.38 9.40 -0.23
CA LEU A 41 7.56 9.42 0.63
C LEU A 41 7.39 8.48 1.83
N ILE A 42 6.22 8.47 2.47
CA ILE A 42 5.90 7.54 3.56
C ILE A 42 5.99 6.10 3.06
N PHE A 43 5.39 5.79 1.91
CA PHE A 43 5.50 4.48 1.28
C PHE A 43 6.93 4.05 1.06
N PHE A 44 7.77 4.94 0.53
CA PHE A 44 9.17 4.65 0.27
C PHE A 44 9.95 4.36 1.56
N ILE A 45 9.80 5.21 2.58
CA ILE A 45 10.46 5.03 3.89
C ILE A 45 10.05 3.70 4.52
N PHE A 46 8.74 3.42 4.60
CA PHE A 46 8.26 2.18 5.20
C PHE A 46 8.62 0.95 4.37
N SER A 47 8.70 1.04 3.04
CA SER A 47 9.13 -0.08 2.19
C SER A 47 10.60 -0.43 2.45
N VAL A 48 11.48 0.58 2.55
CA VAL A 48 12.89 0.36 2.88
C VAL A 48 13.04 -0.19 4.29
N LEU A 49 12.34 0.38 5.26
CA LEU A 49 12.42 -0.07 6.66
C LEU A 49 11.88 -1.49 6.83
N GLY A 50 10.73 -1.81 6.21
CA GLY A 50 10.14 -3.15 6.21
C GLY A 50 11.06 -4.18 5.58
N ARG A 51 11.73 -3.85 4.47
CA ARG A 51 12.76 -4.71 3.90
C ARG A 51 13.92 -4.98 4.87
N ASN A 52 14.41 -3.96 5.57
CA ASN A 52 15.52 -4.15 6.51
C ASN A 52 15.13 -4.99 7.73
N LEU A 53 13.86 -4.95 8.16
CA LEU A 53 13.38 -5.71 9.33
C LEU A 53 12.88 -7.11 8.97
N PHE A 54 12.24 -7.28 7.81
CA PHE A 54 11.37 -8.42 7.52
C PHE A 54 11.70 -9.15 6.21
N ALA A 55 12.83 -8.84 5.56
CA ALA A 55 13.18 -9.46 4.27
C ALA A 55 13.37 -10.98 4.33
N ASN A 56 13.75 -11.52 5.49
CA ASN A 56 14.07 -12.94 5.65
C ASN A 56 12.98 -13.71 6.41
N LEU A 57 11.80 -13.12 6.65
CA LEU A 57 10.73 -13.80 7.38
C LEU A 57 10.35 -15.13 6.71
N ALA A 58 10.16 -16.16 7.52
CA ALA A 58 9.50 -17.38 7.10
C ALA A 58 8.10 -17.06 6.57
N TYR A 59 7.65 -17.82 5.58
CA TYR A 59 6.32 -17.62 5.01
C TYR A 59 5.25 -18.18 5.95
N GLY A 60 4.27 -17.34 6.26
CA GLY A 60 3.08 -17.67 7.03
C GLY A 60 1.82 -17.68 6.16
N GLU A 61 0.67 -17.39 6.76
CA GLU A 61 -0.61 -17.34 6.06
C GLU A 61 -0.76 -16.04 5.24
N ALA A 62 -0.34 -14.92 5.84
CA ALA A 62 -0.42 -13.61 5.24
C ALA A 62 0.86 -13.23 4.46
N ILE A 63 2.04 -13.51 4.96
CA ILE A 63 3.31 -13.22 4.28
C ILE A 63 3.80 -14.47 3.55
N HIS A 64 3.92 -14.40 2.23
CA HIS A 64 4.32 -15.54 1.38
C HIS A 64 5.09 -15.07 0.12
N GLU A 65 5.45 -15.99 -0.78
CA GLU A 65 6.29 -15.71 -1.98
C GLU A 65 5.84 -14.51 -2.83
N ALA A 66 4.53 -14.31 -3.04
CA ALA A 66 4.03 -13.17 -3.81
C ALA A 66 3.78 -11.88 -3.00
N ARG A 67 3.80 -11.96 -1.65
CA ARG A 67 3.48 -10.86 -0.73
C ARG A 67 4.46 -10.90 0.45
N ASN A 68 5.59 -10.21 0.31
CA ASN A 68 6.67 -10.19 1.30
C ASN A 68 7.52 -8.90 1.21
N PHE A 69 8.55 -8.83 2.05
CA PHE A 69 9.46 -7.70 2.17
C PHE A 69 10.84 -7.90 1.51
N GLU A 70 11.03 -8.95 0.71
CA GLU A 70 12.35 -9.31 0.13
C GLU A 70 12.89 -8.24 -0.83
N THR A 71 11.99 -7.60 -1.57
CA THR A 71 12.30 -6.56 -2.55
C THR A 71 11.51 -5.29 -2.27
N LEU A 72 12.06 -4.14 -2.64
CA LEU A 72 11.39 -2.85 -2.45
C LEU A 72 10.00 -2.80 -3.12
N GLY A 73 9.87 -3.39 -4.31
CA GLY A 73 8.60 -3.42 -5.04
C GLY A 73 7.55 -4.31 -4.36
N ARG A 74 7.94 -5.50 -3.88
CA ARG A 74 7.04 -6.39 -3.12
C ARG A 74 6.62 -5.75 -1.80
N ALA A 75 7.55 -5.14 -1.08
CA ALA A 75 7.25 -4.39 0.14
C ALA A 75 6.27 -3.24 -0.12
N ALA A 76 6.47 -2.47 -1.19
CA ALA A 76 5.58 -1.37 -1.56
C ALA A 76 4.17 -1.85 -1.93
N LEU A 77 4.03 -2.98 -2.64
CA LEU A 77 2.73 -3.58 -2.97
C LEU A 77 2.02 -4.15 -1.73
N LEU A 78 2.77 -4.77 -0.83
CA LEU A 78 2.25 -5.23 0.47
C LEU A 78 1.73 -4.04 1.28
N LEU A 79 2.50 -2.97 1.39
CA LEU A 79 2.08 -1.75 2.08
C LEU A 79 0.91 -1.04 1.39
N PHE A 80 0.79 -1.16 0.07
CA PHE A 80 -0.40 -0.67 -0.65
C PHE A 80 -1.66 -1.42 -0.19
N GLN A 81 -1.58 -2.74 -0.02
CA GLN A 81 -2.68 -3.53 0.55
C GLN A 81 -2.95 -3.14 2.01
N CYS A 82 -1.91 -2.91 2.82
CA CYS A 82 -2.11 -2.42 4.19
C CYS A 82 -2.82 -1.06 4.22
N LEU A 83 -2.48 -0.13 3.32
CA LEU A 83 -3.13 1.19 3.25
C LEU A 83 -4.65 1.08 3.03
N THR A 84 -5.11 0.07 2.27
CA THR A 84 -6.55 -0.16 2.08
C THR A 84 -7.22 -0.81 3.29
N GLY A 85 -6.46 -1.12 4.34
CA GLY A 85 -6.94 -1.79 5.55
C GLY A 85 -7.14 -3.30 5.38
N ASP A 86 -6.66 -3.88 4.28
CA ASP A 86 -6.88 -5.29 3.98
C ASP A 86 -5.74 -6.16 4.52
N GLY A 87 -6.08 -7.10 5.42
CA GLY A 87 -5.16 -8.13 5.92
C GLY A 87 -3.92 -7.63 6.69
N TRP A 88 -3.80 -6.34 6.99
CA TRP A 88 -2.60 -5.76 7.63
C TRP A 88 -2.31 -6.36 9.02
N SER A 89 -3.34 -6.71 9.79
CA SER A 89 -3.18 -7.32 11.11
C SER A 89 -2.66 -8.75 11.03
N ALA A 90 -3.08 -9.52 10.02
CA ALA A 90 -2.57 -10.86 9.78
C ALA A 90 -1.11 -10.82 9.29
N MET A 91 -0.75 -9.84 8.45
CA MET A 91 0.65 -9.62 8.07
C MET A 91 1.53 -9.23 9.26
N MET A 92 0.99 -8.44 10.19
CA MET A 92 1.66 -8.11 11.44
C MET A 92 1.86 -9.33 12.33
N GLU A 93 0.85 -10.20 12.42
CA GLU A 93 0.92 -11.46 13.17
C GLU A 93 1.99 -12.40 12.61
N ASP A 94 2.02 -12.60 11.29
CA ASP A 94 3.09 -13.36 10.65
C ASP A 94 4.48 -12.77 10.92
N ALA A 95 4.60 -11.43 10.93
CA ALA A 95 5.84 -10.73 11.25
C ALA A 95 6.22 -10.76 12.74
N LEU A 96 5.37 -11.30 13.60
CA LEU A 96 5.62 -11.55 15.04
C LEU A 96 5.87 -13.03 15.35
N THR A 97 5.89 -13.91 14.34
CA THR A 97 6.01 -15.35 14.55
C THR A 97 7.27 -15.72 15.32
N GLU A 98 7.10 -16.53 16.37
CA GLU A 98 8.17 -17.08 17.20
C GLU A 98 8.43 -18.56 16.88
N GLU A 99 9.62 -19.06 17.21
CA GLU A 99 10.05 -20.44 16.93
C GLU A 99 9.12 -21.50 17.54
N GLY A 100 8.43 -21.20 18.64
CA GLY A 100 7.54 -22.14 19.35
C GLY A 100 6.40 -22.72 18.50
N LEU A 101 6.05 -22.09 17.38
CA LEU A 101 5.04 -22.57 16.42
C LEU A 101 5.60 -23.48 15.32
N GLY A 102 6.93 -23.64 15.22
CA GLY A 102 7.59 -24.45 14.19
C GLY A 102 7.51 -23.89 12.77
N VAL A 103 7.13 -22.61 12.62
CA VAL A 103 7.02 -21.91 11.34
C VAL A 103 8.35 -21.24 10.96
N CYS A 104 9.11 -20.77 11.94
CA CYS A 104 10.43 -20.15 11.77
C CYS A 104 11.47 -20.85 12.66
N HIS A 105 12.75 -20.58 12.41
CA HIS A 105 13.87 -21.15 13.14
C HIS A 105 14.93 -20.08 13.46
N GLU A 106 15.22 -19.85 14.75
CA GLU A 106 16.14 -18.78 15.17
C GLU A 106 17.53 -18.92 14.53
N MET A 107 18.01 -20.14 14.29
CA MET A 107 19.30 -20.39 13.64
C MET A 107 19.36 -19.92 12.18
N LEU A 108 18.22 -19.85 11.49
CA LEU A 108 18.10 -19.34 10.12
C LEU A 108 17.89 -17.82 10.08
N GLY A 109 17.53 -17.21 11.23
CA GLY A 109 17.24 -15.78 11.31
C GLY A 109 15.99 -15.37 10.54
N ASP A 110 15.03 -16.28 10.37
CA ASP A 110 13.78 -16.10 9.64
C ASP A 110 12.55 -15.87 10.53
N CYS A 111 12.76 -15.78 11.85
CA CYS A 111 11.71 -15.46 12.80
C CYS A 111 11.30 -13.98 12.80
N GLY A 112 10.09 -13.75 13.30
CA GLY A 112 9.51 -12.44 13.48
C GLY A 112 10.27 -11.56 14.46
N SER A 113 9.83 -10.31 14.56
CA SER A 113 10.38 -9.35 15.52
C SER A 113 9.26 -8.54 16.16
N VAL A 114 9.38 -8.28 17.47
CA VAL A 114 8.48 -7.38 18.20
C VAL A 114 8.42 -5.97 17.60
N ALA A 115 9.40 -5.58 16.78
CA ALA A 115 9.38 -4.36 15.98
C ALA A 115 8.22 -4.31 14.96
N ALA A 116 7.59 -5.44 14.62
CA ALA A 116 6.44 -5.51 13.74
C ALA A 116 5.23 -4.75 14.29
N VAL A 117 4.97 -4.80 15.61
CA VAL A 117 3.83 -4.06 16.21
C VAL A 117 3.93 -2.55 15.94
N PRO A 118 4.99 -1.84 16.37
CA PRO A 118 5.07 -0.41 16.10
C PRO A 118 5.19 -0.10 14.60
N TYR A 119 5.79 -0.99 13.79
CA TYR A 119 5.88 -0.81 12.34
C TYR A 119 4.51 -0.76 11.65
N PHE A 120 3.71 -1.83 11.80
CA PHE A 120 2.42 -1.94 11.13
C PHE A 120 1.41 -0.95 11.70
N ILE A 121 1.38 -0.73 13.02
CA ILE A 121 0.47 0.23 13.65
C ILE A 121 0.80 1.66 13.21
N ALA A 122 2.07 2.05 13.19
CA ALA A 122 2.46 3.38 12.73
C ALA A 122 2.11 3.59 11.26
N PHE A 123 2.38 2.60 10.40
CA PHE A 123 2.01 2.68 8.99
C PHE A 123 0.49 2.80 8.81
N GLN A 124 -0.29 1.97 9.52
CA GLN A 124 -1.75 1.97 9.43
C GLN A 124 -2.33 3.33 9.83
N VAL A 125 -1.90 3.89 10.97
CA VAL A 125 -2.43 5.16 11.48
C VAL A 125 -2.01 6.32 10.58
N ILE A 126 -0.70 6.45 10.30
CA ILE A 126 -0.16 7.59 9.54
C ILE A 126 -0.61 7.51 8.09
N GLY A 127 -0.52 6.33 7.47
CA GLY A 127 -0.91 6.11 6.08
C GLY A 127 -2.39 6.37 5.85
N THR A 128 -3.27 5.82 6.71
CA THR A 128 -4.71 6.05 6.61
C THR A 128 -5.06 7.53 6.81
N PHE A 129 -4.43 8.20 7.79
CA PHE A 129 -4.66 9.63 8.02
C PHE A 129 -4.30 10.48 6.79
N VAL A 130 -3.12 10.26 6.20
CA VAL A 130 -2.69 10.98 5.00
C VAL A 130 -3.59 10.65 3.80
N PHE A 131 -3.98 9.38 3.64
CA PHE A 131 -4.90 8.96 2.58
C PHE A 131 -6.29 9.61 2.72
N LEU A 132 -6.84 9.68 3.93
CA LEU A 132 -8.10 10.37 4.20
C LEU A 132 -8.00 11.87 3.89
N ASN A 133 -6.89 12.52 4.26
CA ASN A 133 -6.65 13.92 3.91
C ASN A 133 -6.54 14.13 2.40
N LEU A 134 -6.01 13.16 1.65
CA LEU A 134 -6.00 13.20 0.20
C LEU A 134 -7.43 13.14 -0.37
N VAL A 135 -8.28 12.23 0.14
CA VAL A 135 -9.68 12.15 -0.28
C VAL A 135 -10.43 13.44 0.02
N VAL A 136 -10.23 14.03 1.21
CA VAL A 136 -10.83 15.31 1.58
C VAL A 136 -10.36 16.43 0.65
N ALA A 137 -9.06 16.49 0.33
CA ALA A 137 -8.52 17.49 -0.60
C ALA A 137 -9.16 17.38 -2.00
N VAL A 138 -9.37 16.17 -2.51
CA VAL A 138 -10.05 15.93 -3.81
C VAL A 138 -11.51 16.41 -3.79
N ILE A 139 -12.22 16.25 -2.67
CA ILE A 139 -13.64 16.57 -2.57
C ILE A 139 -13.89 18.07 -2.40
N LEU A 140 -12.96 18.78 -1.73
CA LEU A 140 -13.07 20.21 -1.49
C LEU A 140 -12.71 21.06 -2.72
N ASP A 141 -11.92 20.51 -3.64
CA ASP A 141 -11.58 21.11 -4.95
C ASP A 141 -12.64 20.81 -6.02
#